data_AF-A0A1G7WBC8-F1
#
_entry.id   AF-A0A1G7WBC8-F1
#
_cell.length_a   1.000
_cell.length_b   1.000
_cell.length_c   1.000
_cell.angle_alpha   90.00
_cell.angle_beta   90.00
_cell.angle_gamma   90.00
#
_symmetry.space_group_name_H-M   'P 1'
#
loop_
_entity.id
_entity.type
_entity.pdbx_description
1 polymer ?
#
loop_
_entity_poly.entity_id
_entity_poly.type
_entity_poly.pdbx_seq_one_letter_code
_entity_poly.pdbx_strand_id
1 'polypeptide(L)'
;MKVDIATLQAMAAQCRGEAGEQSARLATLSAAVGTGVTDGWTDSAAAVQFSHLYEQWRLSSQNISVALSGMGDLLTDVGNAYQQHEAQMAARIGAMV
;
A
#
# COMPACT_ATOMS: atom_id res chain seq x y z
N MET A 1 16.13 -19.95 -10.14
CA MET A 1 14.69 -19.78 -10.43
C MET A 1 14.45 -18.30 -10.71
N LYS A 2 14.10 -17.91 -11.94
CA LYS A 2 13.76 -16.52 -12.28
C LYS A 2 12.31 -16.31 -11.82
N VAL A 3 12.03 -15.26 -11.05
CA VAL A 3 10.64 -14.91 -10.74
C VAL A 3 9.98 -14.48 -12.04
N ASP A 4 8.84 -15.08 -12.36
CA ASP A 4 8.09 -14.77 -13.58
C ASP A 4 7.46 -13.36 -13.52
N ILE A 5 7.41 -12.67 -14.66
CA ILE A 5 6.89 -11.29 -14.74
C ILE A 5 5.41 -11.24 -14.38
N ALA A 6 4.61 -12.24 -14.78
CA ALA A 6 3.21 -12.28 -14.41
C ALA A 6 3.03 -12.46 -12.89
N THR A 7 3.95 -13.19 -12.25
CA THR A 7 3.99 -13.31 -10.78
C THR A 7 4.30 -11.96 -10.12
N LEU A 8 5.31 -11.23 -10.61
CA LEU A 8 5.64 -9.90 -10.08
C LEU A 8 4.48 -8.91 -10.23
N GLN A 9 3.82 -8.92 -11.39
CA GLN A 9 2.66 -8.07 -11.68
C GLN A 9 1.46 -8.41 -10.79
N ALA A 10 1.19 -9.70 -10.57
CA ALA A 10 0.12 -10.16 -9.68
C ALA A 10 0.38 -9.72 -8.22
N MET A 11 1.61 -9.91 -7.73
CA MET A 11 2.00 -9.46 -6.39
C MET A 11 1.91 -7.93 -6.26
N ALA A 12 2.34 -7.19 -7.28
CA ALA A 12 2.23 -5.73 -7.30
C ALA A 12 0.77 -5.25 -7.21
N ALA A 13 -0.11 -5.89 -7.98
CA ALA A 13 -1.55 -5.61 -7.95
C ALA A 13 -2.15 -5.95 -6.58
N GLN A 14 -1.76 -7.08 -5.99
CA GLN A 14 -2.20 -7.46 -4.65
C GLN A 14 -1.78 -6.44 -3.60
N CYS A 15 -0.51 -6.01 -3.57
CA CYS A 15 -0.03 -5.00 -2.63
C CYS A 15 -0.82 -3.70 -2.73
N ARG A 16 -1.09 -3.22 -3.96
CA ARG A 16 -1.89 -1.99 -4.16
C ARG A 16 -3.37 -2.18 -3.77
N GLY A 17 -3.94 -3.34 -4.04
CA GLY A 17 -5.31 -3.68 -3.62
C GLY A 17 -5.44 -3.63 -2.10
N GLU A 18 -4.54 -4.29 -1.39
CA GLU A 18 -4.48 -4.28 0.08
C GLU A 18 -4.27 -2.87 0.64
N ALA A 19 -3.41 -2.05 0.02
CA ALA A 19 -3.24 -0.65 0.41
C ALA A 19 -4.55 0.15 0.31
N GLY A 20 -5.31 -0.08 -0.77
CA GLY A 20 -6.62 0.53 -0.98
C GLY A 20 -7.64 0.09 0.06
N GLU A 21 -7.72 -1.21 0.34
CA GLU A 21 -8.61 -1.75 1.36
C GLU A 21 -8.29 -1.21 2.76
N GLN A 22 -7.02 -1.18 3.14
CA GLN A 22 -6.60 -0.62 4.44
C GLN A 22 -6.97 0.85 4.57
N SER A 23 -6.79 1.63 3.51
CA SER A 23 -7.17 3.04 3.48
C SER A 23 -8.69 3.24 3.60
N ALA A 24 -9.49 2.39 2.96
CA ALA A 24 -10.95 2.43 3.06
C ALA A 24 -11.46 2.04 4.46
N ARG A 25 -10.84 1.02 5.09
CA ARG A 25 -11.15 0.61 6.47
C ARG A 25 -10.80 1.72 7.47
N LEU A 26 -9.62 2.34 7.30
CA LEU A 26 -9.19 3.49 8.08
C LEU A 26 -10.21 4.64 7.98
N ALA A 27 -10.63 5.01 6.77
CA ALA A 27 -11.59 6.08 6.56
C ALA A 27 -12.94 5.80 7.22
N THR A 28 -13.46 4.57 7.07
CA THR A 28 -14.73 4.13 7.67
C THR A 28 -14.69 4.22 9.19
N LEU A 29 -13.65 3.65 9.83
CA LEU A 29 -13.55 3.66 11.29
C LEU A 29 -13.26 5.07 11.82
N SER A 30 -12.46 5.87 11.11
CA SER A 30 -12.20 7.27 11.48
C SER A 30 -13.49 8.11 11.51
N ALA A 31 -14.36 7.95 10.50
CA ALA A 31 -15.64 8.64 10.45
C ALA A 31 -16.58 8.23 11.60
N ALA A 32 -16.62 6.93 11.93
CA ALA A 32 -17.40 6.40 13.04
C ALA A 32 -16.89 6.88 14.41
N VAL A 33 -15.56 6.94 14.59
CA VAL A 33 -14.95 7.46 15.83
C VAL A 33 -15.23 8.95 16.00
N GLY A 34 -15.07 9.74 14.93
CA GLY A 34 -15.30 11.18 14.95
C GLY A 34 -16.72 11.57 15.39
N THR A 35 -17.72 10.89 14.84
CA THR A 35 -19.14 11.13 15.17
C THR A 35 -19.59 10.58 16.52
N GLY A 36 -18.89 9.59 17.08
CA GLY A 36 -19.31 8.88 18.30
C GLY A 36 -18.58 9.33 19.57
N VAL A 37 -17.26 9.20 19.58
CA VAL A 37 -16.48 9.29 20.83
C VAL A 37 -16.00 10.72 21.08
N THR A 38 -15.54 11.43 20.06
CA THR A 38 -14.96 12.77 20.22
C THR A 38 -16.01 13.86 20.40
N ASP A 39 -17.23 13.70 19.86
CA ASP A 39 -18.29 14.71 19.98
C ASP A 39 -19.03 14.68 21.32
N GLY A 40 -19.02 13.53 22.03
CA GLY A 40 -19.75 13.35 23.29
C GLY A 40 -18.90 13.13 24.55
N TRP A 41 -17.60 12.87 24.39
CA TRP A 41 -16.70 12.47 25.46
C TRP A 41 -15.45 13.35 25.41
N THR A 42 -15.55 14.63 25.77
CA THR A 42 -14.43 15.59 25.64
C THR A 42 -13.67 15.84 26.94
N ASP A 43 -14.33 15.74 28.10
CA ASP A 43 -13.79 16.25 29.37
C ASP A 43 -13.41 15.15 30.38
N SER A 44 -13.06 13.95 29.90
CA SER A 44 -12.62 12.84 30.77
C SER A 44 -11.18 12.41 30.47
N ALA A 45 -10.47 11.93 31.50
CA ALA A 45 -9.14 11.34 31.31
C ALA A 45 -9.17 10.16 30.31
N ALA A 46 -10.29 9.44 30.23
CA ALA A 46 -10.49 8.34 29.30
C ALA A 46 -10.62 8.82 27.84
N ALA A 47 -11.26 9.97 27.61
CA ALA A 47 -11.33 10.60 26.30
C ALA A 47 -9.94 10.97 25.76
N VAL A 48 -9.11 11.61 26.59
CA VAL A 48 -7.74 11.98 26.23
C VAL A 48 -6.91 10.74 25.87
N GLN A 49 -7.00 9.68 26.69
CA GLN A 49 -6.30 8.42 26.42
C GLN A 49 -6.79 7.76 25.12
N PHE A 50 -8.09 7.77 24.88
CA PHE A 50 -8.68 7.23 23.66
C PHE A 50 -8.21 8.00 22.42
N SER A 51 -8.25 9.33 22.44
CA SER A 51 -7.77 10.16 21.32
C SER A 51 -6.31 9.91 20.99
N HIS A 52 -5.47 9.68 22.01
CA HIS A 52 -4.07 9.33 21.79
C HIS A 52 -3.90 7.96 21.13
N LEU A 53 -4.63 6.93 21.58
CA LEU A 53 -4.63 5.60 20.96
C LEU A 53 -5.17 5.63 19.53
N TYR A 54 -6.22 6.42 19.30
CA TYR A 54 -6.80 6.62 17.99
C TYR A 54 -5.80 7.24 17.02
N GLU A 55 -5.07 8.28 17.43
CA GLU A 55 -4.06 8.92 16.59
C GLU A 55 -2.89 7.98 16.28
N GLN A 56 -2.42 7.20 17.26
CA GLN A 56 -1.41 6.17 17.04
C GLN A 56 -1.87 5.12 16.03
N TRP A 57 -3.10 4.64 16.17
CA TRP A 57 -3.71 3.71 15.23
C TRP A 57 -3.80 4.33 13.83
N ARG A 58 -4.31 5.56 13.72
CA ARG A 58 -4.46 6.28 12.44
C ARG A 58 -3.14 6.40 11.70
N LEU A 59 -2.09 6.84 12.38
CA LEU A 59 -0.74 6.98 11.80
C LEU A 59 -0.16 5.61 11.38
N SER A 60 -0.31 4.60 12.23
CA SER A 60 0.19 3.24 11.93
C SER A 60 -0.51 2.64 10.70
N SER A 61 -1.83 2.80 10.60
CA SER A 61 -2.61 2.35 9.44
C SER A 61 -2.21 3.08 8.16
N GLN A 62 -1.96 4.40 8.21
CA GLN A 62 -1.46 5.14 7.04
C GLN A 62 -0.10 4.63 6.58
N ASN A 63 0.82 4.38 7.51
CA ASN A 63 2.14 3.86 7.20
C ASN A 63 2.08 2.48 6.53
N ILE A 64 1.15 1.61 6.95
CA ILE A 64 0.91 0.31 6.32
C ILE A 64 0.46 0.48 4.86
N SER A 65 -0.51 1.35 4.59
CA SER A 65 -0.97 1.62 3.21
C SER A 65 0.17 2.15 2.34
N VAL A 66 0.98 3.09 2.85
CA VAL A 66 2.13 3.64 2.12
C VAL A 66 3.16 2.55 1.81
N ALA A 67 3.49 1.70 2.79
CA ALA A 67 4.43 0.60 2.58
C ALA A 67 3.91 -0.39 1.53
N LEU A 68 2.62 -0.74 1.59
CA LEU A 68 1.97 -1.62 0.61
C LEU A 68 1.99 -1.03 -0.80
N SER A 69 1.66 0.27 -0.95
CA SER A 69 1.78 0.96 -2.24
C SER A 69 3.23 0.94 -2.76
N GLY A 70 4.21 1.30 -1.93
CA GLY A 70 5.61 1.31 -2.32
C GLY A 70 6.16 -0.07 -2.71
N MET A 71 5.73 -1.14 -2.03
CA MET A 71 6.04 -2.51 -2.44
C MET A 71 5.46 -2.83 -3.83
N GLY A 72 4.22 -2.43 -4.09
CA GLY A 72 3.59 -2.63 -5.40
C GLY A 72 4.28 -1.86 -6.53
N ASP A 73 4.72 -0.63 -6.25
CA ASP A 73 5.44 0.20 -7.21
C ASP A 73 6.82 -0.40 -7.52
N LEU A 74 7.58 -0.79 -6.50
CA LEU A 74 8.87 -1.46 -6.67
C LEU A 74 8.75 -2.75 -7.51
N LEU A 75 7.75 -3.58 -7.23
CA LEU A 75 7.52 -4.81 -7.99
C LEU A 75 7.16 -4.53 -9.46
N THR A 76 6.44 -3.43 -9.72
CA THR A 76 6.11 -2.97 -11.07
C THR A 76 7.36 -2.50 -11.82
N ASP A 77 8.19 -1.69 -11.17
CA ASP A 77 9.45 -1.20 -11.73
C ASP A 77 10.40 -2.34 -12.09
N VAL A 78 10.52 -3.32 -11.20
CA VAL A 78 11.31 -4.53 -11.46
C VAL A 78 10.77 -5.30 -12.67
N GLY A 79 9.44 -5.49 -12.75
CA GLY A 79 8.80 -6.13 -13.90
C GLY A 79 9.09 -5.42 -15.22
N ASN A 80 9.01 -4.09 -15.23
CA ASN A 80 9.29 -3.25 -16.41
C ASN A 80 10.76 -3.35 -16.82
N ALA A 81 11.69 -3.31 -15.87
CA ALA A 81 13.12 -3.44 -16.13
C ALA A 81 13.46 -4.81 -16.77
N TYR A 82 12.83 -5.89 -16.32
CA TYR A 82 13.00 -7.21 -16.93
C TYR A 82 12.51 -7.26 -18.38
N GLN A 83 11.32 -6.73 -18.66
CA GLN A 83 10.77 -6.67 -20.02
C GLN A 83 11.66 -5.86 -20.96
N GLN A 84 12.15 -4.70 -20.49
CA GLN A 84 13.04 -3.85 -21.27
C GLN A 84 14.36 -4.56 -21.59
N HIS A 85 14.94 -5.25 -20.60
CA HIS A 85 16.16 -6.03 -20.81
C HIS A 85 15.96 -7.14 -21.85
N GLU A 86 14.83 -7.85 -21.81
CA GLU A 86 14.51 -8.88 -22.81
C GLU A 86 14.33 -8.30 -24.22
N ALA A 87 13.66 -7.15 -24.34
CA ALA A 87 13.50 -6.47 -25.62
C ALA A 87 14.84 -6.01 -26.23
N GLN A 88 15.76 -5.49 -25.40
CA GLN A 88 17.10 -5.10 -25.83
C GLN A 88 17.91 -6.31 -26.31
N MET A 89 17.84 -7.44 -25.60
CA MET A 89 18.51 -8.67 -26.01
C MET A 89 17.97 -9.20 -27.35
N ALA A 90 16.65 -9.18 -27.53
CA ALA A 90 16.03 -9.57 -28.80
C ALA A 90 16.46 -8.67 -29.96
N ALA A 91 16.51 -7.34 -29.74
CA ALA A 91 16.97 -6.38 -30.74
C ALA A 91 18.44 -6.61 -31.15
N ARG A 92 19.32 -6.92 -30.19
CA ARG A 92 20.74 -7.23 -30.48
C ARG A 92 20.88 -8.50 -31.31
N ILE A 93 20.13 -9.54 -30.99
CA ILE A 93 20.12 -10.79 -31.77
C ILE A 93 19.60 -10.52 -33.19
N GLY A 94 18.49 -9.79 -33.32
CA GLY A 94 17.93 -9.43 -34.62
C GLY A 94 18.85 -8.56 -35.49
N ALA A 95 19.78 -7.82 -34.88
CA ALA A 95 20.79 -7.04 -35.60
C ALA A 95 22.04 -7.86 -36.01
N MET A 96 22.20 -9.08 -35.50
CA MET A 96 23.30 -9.99 -35.84
C MET A 96 22.93 -11.02 -36.91
N VAL A 97 21.64 -11.13 -37.25
CA VAL A 97 21.08 -12.02 -38.28
C VAL A 97 20.79 -11.20 -39.54
#